data_AF-N1W7G0-F1
#
_entry.id   AF-N1W7G0-F1
#
_cell.length_a   1.000
_cell.length_b   1.000
_cell.length_c   1.000
_cell.angle_alpha   90.00
_cell.angle_beta   90.00
_cell.angle_gamma   90.00
#
_symmetry.space_group_name_H-M   'P 1'
#
loop_
_entity.id
_entity.type
_entity.pdbx_description
1 polymer ?
#
loop_
_entity_poly.entity_id
_entity_poly.type
_entity_poly.pdbx_seq_one_letter_code
_entity_poly.pdbx_strand_id
1 'polypeptide(L)'
;MKLGIRPERIEPGKPSQNGRHERMHRTLKEETALPPRSSLDAQQTAFDSFREEFNKVRPHEALGFLTPAKVYKSSKRTFPKKILEVAYPTHIVTDKVHESGFAQYGPHRVFFGNPFIGEVVGFEEISDRHCRLYFADAILGILDLYTSKVLKYQRLLYRID
;
A
#
# COMPACT_ATOMS: atom_id res chain seq x y z
N MET A 1 -1.64 4.91 -3.95
CA MET A 1 -1.44 6.31 -4.37
C MET A 1 -2.25 6.65 -5.60
N LYS A 2 -1.97 6.10 -6.80
CA LYS A 2 -2.77 6.39 -8.01
C LYS A 2 -4.27 6.07 -7.87
N LEU A 3 -4.59 4.97 -7.17
CA LEU A 3 -5.96 4.65 -6.76
C LEU A 3 -6.35 5.29 -5.41
N GLY A 4 -5.67 6.31 -4.90
CA GLY A 4 -5.96 6.89 -3.58
C GLY A 4 -5.92 5.92 -2.40
N ILE A 5 -5.40 4.70 -2.59
CA ILE A 5 -5.19 3.73 -1.52
C ILE A 5 -3.87 4.09 -0.83
N ARG A 6 -3.94 4.31 0.48
CA ARG A 6 -2.80 4.65 1.34
C ARG A 6 -2.38 3.41 2.12
N PRO A 7 -1.21 2.81 1.84
CA PRO A 7 -0.70 1.73 2.67
C PRO A 7 -0.45 2.19 4.11
N GLU A 8 -1.05 1.50 5.05
CA GLU A 8 -0.70 1.60 6.47
C GLU A 8 0.37 0.55 6.79
N ARG A 9 1.41 0.95 7.51
CA ARG A 9 2.50 0.08 7.91
C ARG A 9 2.60 0.06 9.42
N ILE A 10 2.95 -1.11 9.95
CA ILE A 10 3.38 -1.23 11.34
C ILE A 10 4.71 -0.52 11.55
N GLU A 11 4.98 -0.19 12.81
CA GLU A 11 6.24 0.38 13.21
C GLU A 11 7.38 -0.66 13.16
N PRO A 12 8.60 -0.23 12.82
CA PRO A 12 9.76 -1.11 12.87
C PRO A 12 9.91 -1.79 14.24
N GLY A 13 10.05 -3.12 14.24
CA GLY A 13 10.23 -3.90 15.47
C GLY A 13 8.98 -4.02 16.35
N LYS A 14 7.77 -3.74 15.82
CA LYS A 14 6.50 -3.87 16.56
C LYS A 14 5.58 -4.96 16.00
N PRO A 15 5.97 -6.26 16.06
CA PRO A 15 5.16 -7.36 15.54
C PRO A 15 3.79 -7.47 16.22
N SER A 16 3.65 -7.03 17.47
CA SER A 16 2.38 -7.03 18.20
C SER A 16 1.26 -6.24 17.51
N GLN A 17 1.59 -5.27 16.63
CA GLN A 17 0.61 -4.51 15.84
C GLN A 17 -0.11 -5.39 14.79
N ASN A 18 0.46 -6.53 14.41
CA ASN A 18 -0.15 -7.49 13.48
C ASN A 18 -0.95 -8.60 14.16
N GLY A 19 -1.03 -8.64 15.49
CA GLY A 19 -1.54 -9.79 16.23
C GLY A 19 -2.98 -10.21 15.84
N ARG A 20 -3.84 -9.26 15.47
CA ARG A 20 -5.21 -9.57 15.00
C ARG A 20 -5.21 -10.32 13.67
N HIS A 21 -4.38 -9.87 12.72
CA HIS A 21 -4.26 -10.49 11.39
C HIS A 21 -3.62 -11.87 11.50
N GLU A 22 -2.57 -11.99 12.31
CA GLU A 22 -1.89 -13.27 12.56
C GLU A 22 -2.80 -14.28 13.24
N ARG A 23 -3.61 -13.86 14.21
CA ARG A 23 -4.60 -14.74 14.85
C ARG A 23 -5.63 -15.24 13.85
N MET A 24 -6.19 -14.36 13.01
CA MET A 24 -7.15 -14.76 11.98
C MET A 24 -6.53 -15.77 11.01
N HIS A 25 -5.31 -15.52 10.52
CA HIS A 25 -4.62 -16.44 9.61
C HIS A 25 -4.35 -17.82 10.23
N ARG A 26 -4.01 -17.86 11.53
CA ARG A 26 -3.84 -19.13 12.24
C ARG A 26 -5.14 -19.91 12.31
N THR A 27 -6.24 -19.28 12.73
CA THR A 27 -7.56 -19.90 12.82
C THR A 27 -8.03 -20.41 11.45
N LEU A 28 -7.84 -19.62 10.39
CA LEU A 28 -8.13 -20.05 9.02
C LEU A 28 -7.37 -21.34 8.68
N LYS A 29 -6.05 -21.36 8.91
CA LYS A 29 -5.22 -22.54 8.60
C LYS A 29 -5.66 -23.78 9.38
N GLU A 30 -5.91 -23.64 10.67
CA GLU A 30 -6.36 -24.71 11.56
C GLU A 30 -7.70 -25.31 11.07
N GLU A 31 -8.64 -24.48 10.65
CA GLU A 31 -9.98 -24.94 10.26
C GLU A 31 -10.04 -25.48 8.82
N THR A 32 -9.20 -24.96 7.91
CA THR A 32 -9.35 -25.26 6.47
C THR A 32 -8.19 -26.04 5.87
N ALA A 33 -6.97 -25.93 6.39
CA ALA A 33 -5.75 -26.35 5.69
C ALA A 33 -4.78 -27.21 6.55
N LEU A 34 -5.20 -27.61 7.76
CA LEU A 34 -4.42 -28.49 8.66
C LEU A 34 -5.26 -29.70 9.10
N PRO A 35 -5.25 -30.82 8.36
CA PRO A 35 -4.51 -31.06 7.11
C PRO A 35 -5.16 -30.38 5.90
N PRO A 36 -4.41 -30.21 4.78
CA PRO A 36 -5.00 -29.75 3.52
C PRO A 36 -6.06 -30.75 3.02
N ARG A 37 -7.05 -30.25 2.28
CA ARG A 37 -8.08 -31.11 1.70
C ARG A 37 -7.54 -31.92 0.52
N SER A 38 -8.23 -33.00 0.19
CA SER A 38 -7.80 -33.99 -0.82
C SER A 38 -7.79 -33.48 -2.26
N SER A 39 -8.44 -32.34 -2.55
CA SER A 39 -8.47 -31.69 -3.86
C SER A 39 -8.62 -30.18 -3.73
N LEU A 40 -8.32 -29.45 -4.82
CA LEU A 40 -8.52 -28.01 -4.88
C LEU A 40 -10.00 -27.61 -4.67
N ASP A 41 -10.94 -28.38 -5.24
CA ASP A 41 -12.37 -28.12 -5.07
C ASP A 41 -12.83 -28.31 -3.62
N ALA A 42 -12.33 -29.36 -2.96
CA ALA A 42 -12.62 -29.61 -1.55
C ALA A 42 -11.99 -28.52 -0.66
N GLN A 43 -10.80 -28.04 -1.01
CA GLN A 43 -10.13 -26.95 -0.32
C GLN A 43 -10.89 -25.62 -0.48
N GLN A 44 -11.37 -25.33 -1.69
CA GLN A 44 -12.17 -24.14 -1.98
C GLN A 44 -13.50 -24.18 -1.21
N THR A 45 -14.17 -25.34 -1.17
CA THR A 45 -15.40 -25.54 -0.38
C THR A 45 -15.17 -25.30 1.12
N ALA A 46 -14.04 -25.76 1.67
CA ALA A 46 -13.65 -25.49 3.05
C ALA A 46 -13.43 -23.98 3.29
N PHE A 47 -12.77 -23.28 2.36
CA PHE A 47 -12.57 -21.83 2.45
C PHE A 47 -13.89 -21.05 2.34
N ASP A 48 -14.79 -21.44 1.46
CA ASP A 48 -16.10 -20.80 1.32
C ASP A 48 -16.94 -21.00 2.59
N SER A 49 -16.93 -22.20 3.17
CA SER A 49 -17.61 -22.50 4.43
C SER A 49 -17.06 -21.66 5.59
N PHE A 50 -15.73 -21.59 5.73
CA PHE A 50 -15.08 -20.72 6.71
C PHE A 50 -15.47 -19.25 6.51
N ARG A 51 -15.46 -18.76 5.26
CA ARG A 51 -15.81 -17.37 4.94
C ARG A 51 -17.25 -17.06 5.33
N GLU A 52 -18.19 -17.96 5.09
CA GLU A 52 -19.59 -17.81 5.48
C GLU A 52 -19.73 -17.76 7.01
N GLU A 53 -19.14 -18.71 7.73
CA GLU A 53 -19.20 -18.76 9.19
C GLU A 53 -18.54 -17.50 9.81
N PHE A 54 -17.30 -17.20 9.42
CA PHE A 54 -16.51 -16.10 9.98
C PHE A 54 -17.20 -14.74 9.80
N ASN A 55 -17.79 -14.51 8.61
CA ASN A 55 -18.39 -13.22 8.28
C ASN A 55 -19.84 -13.08 8.74
N LYS A 56 -20.63 -14.16 8.79
CA LYS A 56 -22.09 -14.08 9.00
C LYS A 56 -22.58 -14.72 10.29
N VAL A 57 -21.82 -15.66 10.88
CA VAL A 57 -22.26 -16.45 12.04
C VAL A 57 -21.45 -16.12 13.29
N ARG A 58 -20.12 -16.10 13.20
CA ARG A 58 -19.22 -15.92 14.35
C ARG A 58 -19.23 -14.46 14.84
N PRO A 59 -19.65 -14.15 16.08
CA PRO A 59 -19.54 -12.81 16.64
C PRO A 59 -18.10 -12.49 17.04
N HIS A 60 -17.69 -11.23 16.87
CA HIS A 60 -16.32 -10.78 17.18
C HIS A 60 -16.33 -9.75 18.28
N GLU A 61 -15.58 -9.99 19.36
CA GLU A 61 -15.46 -9.08 20.50
C GLU A 61 -15.00 -7.68 20.07
N ALA A 62 -14.03 -7.60 19.14
CA ALA A 62 -13.54 -6.33 18.58
C ALA A 62 -14.61 -5.52 17.81
N LEU A 63 -15.73 -6.15 17.46
CA LEU A 63 -16.90 -5.55 16.81
C LEU A 63 -18.10 -5.46 17.77
N GLY A 64 -17.89 -5.57 19.09
CA GLY A 64 -18.97 -5.54 20.08
C GLY A 64 -19.89 -6.76 19.98
N PHE A 65 -19.32 -7.94 19.71
CA PHE A 65 -20.05 -9.20 19.48
C PHE A 65 -21.01 -9.18 18.28
N LEU A 66 -20.79 -8.26 17.33
CA LEU A 66 -21.41 -8.29 16.02
C LEU A 66 -20.60 -9.16 15.05
N THR A 67 -21.24 -9.60 13.98
CA THR A 67 -20.59 -10.32 12.88
C THR A 67 -20.02 -9.31 11.86
N PRO A 68 -18.94 -9.65 11.14
CA PRO A 68 -18.33 -8.76 10.16
C PRO A 68 -19.33 -8.25 9.11
N ALA A 69 -20.24 -9.11 8.64
CA ALA A 69 -21.26 -8.75 7.65
C ALA A 69 -22.29 -7.72 8.15
N LYS A 70 -22.44 -7.54 9.48
CA LYS A 70 -23.31 -6.48 10.05
C LYS A 70 -22.62 -5.12 10.08
N VAL A 71 -21.29 -5.09 10.18
CA VAL A 71 -20.51 -3.86 10.35
C VAL A 71 -19.97 -3.38 9.01
N TYR A 72 -19.39 -4.27 8.23
CA TYR A 72 -18.74 -3.93 6.97
C TYR A 72 -19.72 -4.04 5.79
N LYS A 73 -19.67 -3.05 4.91
CA LYS A 73 -20.44 -3.03 3.65
C LYS A 73 -19.49 -2.99 2.47
N SER A 74 -19.91 -3.58 1.36
CA SER A 74 -19.18 -3.47 0.10
C SER A 74 -18.92 -2.00 -0.23
N SER A 75 -17.69 -1.72 -0.64
CA SER A 75 -17.32 -0.37 -1.07
C SER A 75 -18.17 0.04 -2.26
N LYS A 76 -18.76 1.24 -2.22
CA LYS A 76 -19.46 1.84 -3.38
C LYS A 76 -18.48 2.25 -4.48
N ARG A 77 -17.18 2.25 -4.18
CA ARG A 77 -16.13 2.63 -5.10
C ARG A 77 -15.92 1.53 -6.13
N THR A 78 -16.20 1.85 -7.39
CA THR A 78 -15.92 0.95 -8.52
C THR A 78 -14.43 0.94 -8.85
N PHE A 79 -13.93 -0.22 -9.27
CA PHE A 79 -12.59 -0.30 -9.81
C PHE A 79 -12.57 0.35 -11.20
N PRO A 80 -11.70 1.35 -11.46
CA PRO A 80 -11.71 2.07 -12.73
C PRO A 80 -11.18 1.18 -13.86
N LYS A 81 -11.79 1.26 -15.05
CA LYS A 81 -11.34 0.53 -16.25
C LYS A 81 -9.96 0.96 -16.73
N LYS A 82 -9.58 2.22 -16.48
CA LYS A 82 -8.27 2.79 -16.79
C LYS A 82 -7.80 3.60 -15.57
N ILE A 83 -6.58 3.35 -15.13
CA ILE A 83 -5.93 4.17 -14.11
C ILE A 83 -5.41 5.41 -14.80
N LEU A 84 -5.84 6.59 -14.36
CA LEU A 84 -5.37 7.87 -14.89
C LEU A 84 -3.88 8.05 -14.59
N GLU A 85 -3.19 8.72 -15.51
CA GLU A 85 -1.82 9.17 -15.27
C GLU A 85 -1.81 10.24 -14.17
N VAL A 86 -0.69 10.30 -13.46
CA VAL A 86 -0.53 11.25 -12.36
C VAL A 86 -0.28 12.64 -12.95
N ALA A 87 -1.14 13.60 -12.60
CA ALA A 87 -0.90 15.00 -12.90
C ALA A 87 -0.27 15.70 -11.68
N TYR A 88 0.74 16.51 -11.95
CA TYR A 88 1.40 17.34 -10.94
C TYR A 88 1.13 18.82 -11.20
N PRO A 89 1.06 19.66 -10.15
CA PRO A 89 1.08 21.11 -10.30
C PRO A 89 2.33 21.59 -11.05
N THR A 90 2.24 22.75 -11.71
CA THR A 90 3.31 23.29 -12.56
C THR A 90 4.62 23.63 -11.84
N HIS A 91 4.58 23.83 -10.52
CA HIS A 91 5.77 24.09 -9.71
C HIS A 91 6.54 22.80 -9.35
N ILE A 92 5.96 21.62 -9.61
CA ILE A 92 6.61 20.33 -9.41
C ILE A 92 7.24 19.92 -10.73
N VAL A 93 8.58 19.81 -10.74
CA VAL A 93 9.31 19.27 -11.88
C VAL A 93 9.02 17.78 -11.96
N THR A 94 8.84 17.26 -13.16
CA THR A 94 8.51 15.84 -13.35
C THR A 94 9.49 15.18 -14.29
N ASP A 95 9.77 13.91 -14.04
CA ASP A 95 10.47 13.05 -14.99
C ASP A 95 9.88 11.65 -14.97
N LYS A 96 10.07 10.91 -16.07
CA LYS A 96 9.63 9.52 -16.21
C LYS A 96 10.74 8.60 -15.73
N VAL A 97 10.40 7.64 -14.87
CA VAL A 97 11.39 6.65 -14.44
C VAL A 97 11.76 5.75 -15.63
N HIS A 98 13.04 5.76 -15.99
CA HIS A 98 13.60 4.98 -17.07
C HIS A 98 13.70 3.50 -16.73
N GLU A 99 14.01 2.65 -17.72
CA GLU A 99 14.16 1.19 -17.55
C GLU A 99 15.20 0.79 -16.49
N SER A 100 16.17 1.66 -16.20
CA SER A 100 17.14 1.45 -15.12
C SER A 100 16.56 1.63 -13.71
N GLY A 101 15.30 2.08 -13.57
CA GLY A 101 14.66 2.40 -12.29
C GLY A 101 15.03 3.78 -11.73
N PHE A 102 15.66 4.65 -12.54
CA PHE A 102 16.07 6.00 -12.16
C PHE A 102 15.23 7.06 -12.89
N ALA A 103 15.11 8.24 -12.27
CA ALA A 103 14.63 9.47 -12.87
C ALA A 103 15.62 10.63 -12.55
N GLN A 104 15.58 11.67 -13.35
CA GLN A 104 16.51 12.79 -13.33
C GLN A 104 15.86 14.06 -12.76
N TYR A 105 16.58 14.78 -11.91
CA TYR A 105 16.25 16.14 -11.45
C TYR A 105 17.49 17.02 -11.59
N GLY A 106 17.53 17.85 -12.64
CA GLY A 106 18.72 18.65 -12.96
C GLY A 106 19.97 17.75 -13.09
N PRO A 107 21.04 17.96 -12.31
CA PRO A 107 22.22 17.08 -12.32
C PRO A 107 22.05 15.80 -11.47
N HIS A 108 20.97 15.68 -10.69
CA HIS A 108 20.79 14.59 -9.74
C HIS A 108 20.04 13.40 -10.37
N ARG A 109 20.63 12.21 -10.23
CA ARG A 109 20.02 10.94 -10.65
C ARG A 109 19.46 10.20 -9.43
N VAL A 110 18.15 9.98 -9.39
CA VAL A 110 17.44 9.44 -8.22
C VAL A 110 16.88 8.05 -8.52
N PHE A 111 17.17 7.08 -7.66
CA PHE A 111 16.68 5.70 -7.80
C PHE A 111 15.30 5.53 -7.15
N PHE A 112 14.29 5.17 -7.95
CA PHE A 112 12.94 4.84 -7.49
C PHE A 112 12.68 3.32 -7.46
N GLY A 113 13.39 2.57 -8.30
CA GLY A 113 13.30 1.12 -8.40
C GLY A 113 12.28 0.61 -9.42
N ASN A 114 12.34 -0.68 -9.70
CA ASN A 114 11.63 -1.32 -10.80
C ASN A 114 10.10 -1.11 -10.83
N PRO A 115 9.38 -1.09 -9.69
CA PRO A 115 7.93 -0.88 -9.70
C PRO A 115 7.50 0.48 -10.27
N PHE A 116 8.41 1.44 -10.36
CA PHE A 116 8.13 2.77 -10.89
C PHE A 116 8.53 2.92 -12.36
N ILE A 117 9.16 1.92 -13.00
CA ILE A 117 9.57 2.03 -14.41
C ILE A 117 8.36 2.41 -15.28
N GLY A 118 8.53 3.49 -16.05
CA GLY A 118 7.49 4.03 -16.92
C GLY A 118 6.49 4.97 -16.22
N GLU A 119 6.55 5.10 -14.91
CA GLU A 119 5.73 6.05 -14.16
C GLU A 119 6.37 7.43 -14.12
N VAL A 120 5.52 8.47 -14.03
CA VAL A 120 5.96 9.86 -13.84
C VAL A 120 6.08 10.13 -12.35
N VAL A 121 7.21 10.67 -11.94
CA VAL A 121 7.53 11.06 -10.56
C VAL A 121 7.70 12.57 -10.47
N GLY A 122 7.42 13.13 -9.29
CA GLY A 122 7.49 14.56 -9.03
C GLY A 122 8.66 14.94 -8.13
N PHE A 123 9.21 16.12 -8.39
CA PHE A 123 10.30 16.76 -7.67
C PHE A 123 9.86 18.18 -7.31
N GLU A 124 9.65 18.43 -6.02
CA GLU A 124 9.27 19.74 -5.50
C GLU A 124 10.45 20.32 -4.72
N GLU A 125 11.00 21.43 -5.20
CA GLU A 125 12.01 22.15 -4.45
C GLU A 125 11.38 22.78 -3.20
N ILE A 126 11.92 22.46 -2.03
CA ILE A 126 11.44 22.97 -0.75
C ILE A 126 12.44 23.91 -0.07
N SER A 127 13.68 23.92 -0.55
CA SER A 127 14.76 24.83 -0.19
C SER A 127 15.95 24.62 -1.15
N ASP A 128 16.93 25.52 -1.14
CA ASP A 128 18.18 25.41 -1.91
C ASP A 128 18.96 24.10 -1.67
N ARG A 129 18.68 23.39 -0.57
CA ARG A 129 19.36 22.15 -0.20
C ARG A 129 18.50 20.90 -0.42
N HIS A 130 17.19 21.03 -0.43
CA HIS A 130 16.29 19.88 -0.32
C HIS A 130 15.20 19.91 -1.37
N CYS A 131 15.02 18.77 -2.02
CA CYS A 131 13.93 18.51 -2.96
C CYS A 131 13.08 17.35 -2.45
N ARG A 132 11.77 17.54 -2.36
CA ARG A 132 10.83 16.51 -1.97
C ARG A 132 10.46 15.63 -3.17
N LEU A 133 10.44 14.32 -2.96
CA LEU A 133 10.18 13.33 -4.01
C LEU A 133 8.75 12.81 -3.90
N TYR A 134 8.04 12.75 -5.02
CA TYR A 134 6.63 12.36 -5.09
C TYR A 134 6.37 11.20 -6.04
N PHE A 135 5.39 10.38 -5.67
CA PHE A 135 4.64 9.55 -6.61
C PHE A 135 3.14 9.65 -6.31
N ALA A 136 2.36 10.15 -7.27
CA ALA A 136 0.98 10.56 -7.03
C ALA A 136 0.88 11.44 -5.78
N ASP A 137 0.04 11.06 -4.82
CA ASP A 137 -0.20 11.81 -3.60
C ASP A 137 0.83 11.53 -2.48
N ALA A 138 1.74 10.56 -2.64
CA ALA A 138 2.70 10.28 -1.58
C ALA A 138 4.07 10.90 -1.77
N ILE A 139 4.62 11.27 -0.63
CA ILE A 139 5.97 11.74 -0.43
C ILE A 139 6.84 10.51 -0.17
N LEU A 140 7.74 10.22 -1.12
CA LEU A 140 8.64 9.07 -1.06
C LEU A 140 9.92 9.35 -0.26
N GLY A 141 10.32 10.62 -0.16
CA GLY A 141 11.53 11.02 0.55
C GLY A 141 11.94 12.46 0.25
N ILE A 142 13.12 12.83 0.74
CA ILE A 142 13.79 14.09 0.45
C ILE A 142 15.13 13.77 -0.22
N LEU A 143 15.40 14.35 -1.38
CA LEU A 143 16.72 14.42 -1.97
C LEU A 143 17.49 15.61 -1.35
N ASP A 144 18.66 15.34 -0.77
CA ASP A 144 19.64 16.38 -0.42
C ASP A 144 20.46 16.71 -1.68
N LEU A 145 20.30 17.93 -2.19
CA LEU A 145 20.88 18.42 -3.45
C LEU A 145 22.40 18.60 -3.36
N TYR A 146 22.97 18.75 -2.16
CA TYR A 146 24.41 18.86 -2.00
C TYR A 146 25.10 17.49 -2.10
N THR A 147 24.52 16.49 -1.44
CA THR A 147 25.10 15.13 -1.35
C THR A 147 24.56 14.15 -2.39
N SER A 148 23.49 14.52 -3.10
CA SER A 148 22.72 13.63 -3.99
C SER A 148 22.18 12.37 -3.30
N LYS A 149 22.03 12.40 -1.96
CA LYS A 149 21.48 11.28 -1.19
C LYS A 149 19.99 11.48 -0.94
N VAL A 150 19.26 10.37 -0.96
CA VAL A 150 17.84 10.35 -0.59
C VAL A 150 17.69 10.02 0.90
N LEU A 151 17.14 10.97 1.65
CA LEU A 151 16.70 10.82 3.03
C LEU A 151 15.28 10.25 3.02
N LYS A 152 15.10 9.10 3.66
CA LYS A 152 13.80 8.42 3.73
C LYS A 152 13.05 8.80 4.99
N TYR A 153 11.74 8.99 4.87
CA TYR A 153 10.87 9.08 6.04
C TYR A 153 10.65 7.69 6.65
N GLN A 154 10.53 7.63 7.98
CA GLN A 154 10.15 6.40 8.68
C GLN A 154 8.71 5.95 8.33
N ARG A 155 7.84 6.90 7.94
CA ARG A 155 6.46 6.66 7.50
C ARG A 155 6.21 7.39 6.18
N LEU A 156 5.44 6.78 5.28
CA LEU A 156 4.97 7.45 4.07
C LEU A 156 4.07 8.62 4.45
N LEU A 157 4.44 9.82 4.03
CA LEU A 157 3.60 11.01 4.14
C LEU A 157 2.84 11.20 2.82
N TYR A 158 1.69 11.85 2.89
CA TYR A 158 0.87 12.16 1.72
C TYR A 158 0.63 13.66 1.66
N ARG A 159 0.55 14.22 0.46
CA ARG A 159 0.10 15.60 0.30
C ARG A 159 -1.33 15.70 0.83
N ILE A 160 -1.55 16.70 1.67
CA ILE A 160 -2.90 17.11 2.07
C ILE A 160 -3.28 18.15 1.03
N ASP A 161 -4.27 17.81 0.19
CA ASP A 161 -4.89 18.78 -0.72
C ASP A 161 -5.76 19.76 0.05
#